data_AF-A0A7J8X8S6-F1
#
_entry.id   AF-A0A7J8X8S6-F1
#
_cell.length_a   1.000
_cell.length_b   1.000
_cell.length_c   1.000
_cell.angle_alpha   90.00
_cell.angle_beta   90.00
_cell.angle_gamma   90.00
#
_symmetry.space_group_name_H-M   'P 1'
#
loop_
_entity.id
_entity.type
_entity.pdbx_description
1 polymer ?
#
loop_
_entity_poly.entity_id
_entity_poly.type
_entity_poly.pdbx_seq_one_letter_code
_entity_poly.pdbx_strand_id
1 'polypeptide(L)'
;MVDLDLSNNWLLGPIPSSISNLTNLASLFLQINKLNGSIPQEIWRLRNLIALDLSFNRLSGHIPSSLDQAKALKSDPSLIKNRDLFSIWNFDGNVAFEDITKATEDFDIKYCIGTGGYGSVYRAVLPSGKVVALKKLHRLEAE
;
A
#
# COMPACT_ATOMS: atom_id res chain seq x y z
N MET A 1 -24.09 -2.70 -5.30
CA MET A 1 -22.80 -2.41 -4.64
C MET A 1 -23.07 -2.42 -3.14
N VAL A 2 -22.27 -3.11 -2.33
CA VAL A 2 -22.48 -3.23 -0.88
C VAL A 2 -21.37 -2.46 -0.18
N ASP A 3 -21.75 -1.52 0.69
CA ASP A 3 -20.81 -0.67 1.42
C ASP A 3 -20.96 -0.93 2.92
N LEU A 4 -19.83 -1.06 3.62
CA LEU A 4 -19.76 -1.18 5.07
C LEU A 4 -18.95 -0.02 5.61
N ASP A 5 -19.65 0.92 6.25
CA ASP A 5 -19.05 2.06 6.93
C ASP A 5 -19.18 1.89 8.45
N LEU A 6 -18.03 1.70 9.10
CA LEU A 6 -17.89 1.68 10.55
C LEU A 6 -16.92 2.77 11.01
N SER A 7 -16.70 3.78 10.18
CA SER A 7 -15.79 4.88 10.47
C SER A 7 -16.27 5.73 11.65
N ASN A 8 -15.35 6.47 12.28
CA ASN A 8 -15.64 7.39 13.38
C ASN A 8 -16.32 6.74 14.59
N ASN A 9 -15.79 5.59 15.01
CA ASN A 9 -16.26 4.85 16.18
C ASN A 9 -15.10 4.64 17.19
N TRP A 10 -15.39 3.95 18.29
CA TRP A 10 -14.38 3.54 19.27
C TRP A 10 -14.06 2.04 19.19
N LEU A 11 -14.08 1.47 17.99
CA LEU A 11 -13.77 0.05 17.81
C LEU A 11 -12.33 -0.23 18.23
N LEU A 12 -12.16 -1.30 19.02
CA LEU A 12 -10.91 -1.75 19.62
C LEU A 12 -10.57 -3.16 19.13
N GLY A 13 -9.30 -3.53 19.25
CA GLY A 13 -8.81 -4.85 18.87
C GLY A 13 -8.46 -4.95 17.39
N PRO A 14 -8.09 -6.16 16.93
CA PRO A 14 -7.67 -6.37 15.55
C PRO A 14 -8.84 -6.42 14.58
N ILE A 15 -8.55 -6.16 13.30
CA ILE A 15 -9.50 -6.45 12.22
C ILE A 15 -9.60 -7.98 12.11
N PRO A 16 -10.80 -8.58 12.27
CA PRO A 16 -10.94 -10.02 12.23
C PRO A 16 -10.78 -10.55 10.80
N SER A 17 -10.11 -11.69 10.62
CA SER A 17 -9.93 -12.33 9.30
C SER A 17 -11.26 -12.73 8.65
N SER A 18 -12.32 -12.90 9.46
CA SER A 18 -13.68 -13.16 8.98
C SER A 18 -14.28 -12.02 8.17
N ILE A 19 -13.69 -10.81 8.16
CA ILE A 19 -14.08 -9.73 7.26
C ILE A 19 -14.06 -10.17 5.79
N SER A 20 -13.20 -11.14 5.45
CA SER A 20 -13.07 -11.74 4.13
C SER A 20 -14.30 -12.52 3.65
N ASN A 21 -15.23 -12.87 4.55
CA ASN A 21 -16.48 -13.54 4.21
C ASN A 21 -17.48 -12.60 3.51
N LEU A 22 -17.26 -11.28 3.56
CA LEU A 22 -18.11 -10.29 2.93
C LEU A 22 -17.80 -10.16 1.44
N THR A 23 -17.85 -11.25 0.68
CA THR A 23 -17.35 -11.33 -0.71
C THR A 23 -18.01 -10.35 -1.70
N ASN A 24 -19.20 -9.86 -1.40
CA ASN A 24 -19.93 -8.86 -2.20
C ASN A 24 -19.61 -7.40 -1.82
N LEU A 25 -18.74 -7.19 -0.82
CA LEU A 25 -18.37 -5.88 -0.33
C LEU A 25 -17.57 -5.11 -1.37
N ALA A 26 -17.96 -3.86 -1.57
CA ALA A 26 -17.37 -2.95 -2.53
C ALA A 26 -16.64 -1.78 -1.85
N SER A 27 -17.16 -1.30 -0.72
CA SER A 27 -16.47 -0.31 0.11
C SER A 27 -16.38 -0.77 1.55
N LEU A 28 -15.20 -0.63 2.16
CA LEU A 28 -14.96 -0.87 3.58
C LEU A 28 -14.27 0.36 4.20
N PHE A 29 -15.00 1.06 5.05
CA PHE A 29 -14.52 2.25 5.75
C PHE A 29 -14.42 1.95 7.24
N LEU A 30 -13.18 1.90 7.76
CA LEU A 30 -12.86 1.65 9.18
C LEU A 30 -12.07 2.81 9.80
N GLN A 31 -11.92 3.93 9.10
CA GLN A 31 -11.10 5.04 9.54
C GLN A 31 -11.62 5.70 10.82
N ILE A 32 -10.73 6.36 11.56
CA ILE A 32 -11.07 7.06 12.82
C ILE A 32 -11.65 6.06 13.84
N ASN A 33 -10.84 5.08 14.19
CA ASN A 33 -11.14 4.06 15.21
C ASN A 33 -9.87 3.82 16.07
N LYS A 34 -9.90 2.81 16.94
CA LYS A 34 -8.76 2.40 17.77
C LYS A 34 -8.32 0.96 17.46
N LEU A 35 -8.56 0.50 16.23
CA LEU A 35 -8.18 -0.85 15.79
C LEU A 35 -6.66 -1.01 15.83
N ASN A 36 -6.17 -2.21 16.19
CA ASN A 36 -4.75 -2.49 16.39
C ASN A 36 -4.30 -3.78 15.69
N GLY A 37 -3.02 -4.16 15.84
CA GLY A 37 -2.48 -5.35 15.19
C GLY A 37 -2.30 -5.16 13.67
N SER A 38 -2.06 -6.26 12.96
CA SER A 38 -1.86 -6.24 11.50
C SER A 38 -3.16 -6.33 10.71
N ILE A 39 -3.14 -5.80 9.50
CA ILE A 39 -4.22 -6.01 8.53
C ILE A 39 -4.26 -7.52 8.18
N PRO A 40 -5.39 -8.21 8.35
CA PRO A 40 -5.49 -9.63 8.03
C PRO A 40 -5.26 -9.85 6.53
N GLN A 41 -4.42 -10.82 6.18
CA GLN A 41 -4.11 -11.12 4.78
C GLN A 41 -5.37 -11.60 4.02
N GLU A 42 -6.37 -12.10 4.71
CA GLU A 42 -7.64 -12.53 4.14
C GLU A 42 -8.46 -11.36 3.57
N ILE A 43 -8.20 -10.11 3.96
CA ILE A 43 -8.90 -8.93 3.40
C ILE A 43 -8.77 -8.87 1.87
N TRP A 44 -7.68 -9.42 1.32
CA TRP A 44 -7.42 -9.49 -0.12
C TRP A 44 -8.30 -10.50 -0.87
N ARG A 45 -9.10 -11.30 -0.16
CA ARG A 45 -10.13 -12.17 -0.77
C ARG A 45 -11.39 -11.40 -1.19
N LEU A 46 -11.56 -10.15 -0.75
CA LEU A 46 -12.70 -9.29 -1.09
C LEU A 46 -12.59 -8.79 -2.54
N ARG A 47 -12.94 -9.64 -3.50
CA ARG A 47 -12.72 -9.40 -4.95
C ARG A 47 -13.48 -8.20 -5.52
N ASN A 48 -14.58 -7.82 -4.87
CA ASN A 48 -15.42 -6.70 -5.32
C ASN A 48 -15.03 -5.37 -4.66
N LEU A 49 -14.06 -5.38 -3.73
CA LEU A 49 -13.66 -4.21 -2.96
C LEU A 49 -12.92 -3.21 -3.84
N ILE A 50 -13.52 -2.05 -4.06
CA ILE A 50 -12.96 -0.92 -4.82
C ILE A 50 -12.50 0.22 -3.92
N ALA A 51 -13.00 0.28 -2.68
CA ALA A 51 -12.64 1.31 -1.71
C ALA A 51 -12.33 0.69 -0.35
N LEU A 52 -11.17 1.04 0.21
CA LEU A 52 -10.71 0.60 1.51
C LEU A 52 -10.03 1.77 2.23
N ASP A 53 -10.58 2.20 3.35
CA ASP A 53 -9.95 3.19 4.22
C ASP A 53 -9.79 2.63 5.64
N LEU A 54 -8.53 2.54 6.07
CA LEU A 54 -8.11 2.05 7.38
C LEU A 54 -7.38 3.13 8.19
N SER A 55 -7.35 4.37 7.69
CA SER A 55 -6.58 5.48 8.26
C SER A 55 -7.04 5.86 9.67
N PHE A 56 -6.22 6.60 10.41
CA PHE A 56 -6.54 7.03 11.78
C PHE A 56 -6.95 5.86 12.71
N ASN A 57 -6.15 4.79 12.68
CA ASN A 57 -6.20 3.65 13.60
C ASN A 57 -4.82 3.42 14.23
N ARG A 58 -4.67 2.38 15.06
CA ARG A 58 -3.42 1.94 15.68
C ARG A 58 -2.86 0.65 15.04
N LEU A 59 -3.13 0.47 13.75
CA LEU A 59 -2.66 -0.69 12.98
C LEU A 59 -1.13 -0.68 12.88
N SER A 60 -0.54 -1.87 12.90
CA SER A 60 0.90 -2.10 12.95
C SER A 60 1.29 -3.31 12.08
N GLY A 61 2.56 -3.47 11.74
CA GLY A 61 3.02 -4.55 10.86
C GLY A 61 3.15 -4.11 9.41
N HIS A 62 3.49 -5.05 8.53
CA HIS A 62 3.79 -4.74 7.12
C HIS A 62 2.52 -4.81 6.27
N ILE A 63 2.40 -3.86 5.33
CA ILE A 63 1.44 -3.99 4.23
C ILE A 63 1.89 -5.19 3.39
N PRO A 64 1.05 -6.22 3.20
CA PRO A 64 1.41 -7.40 2.42
C PRO A 64 1.89 -7.00 1.04
N SER A 65 3.06 -7.51 0.66
CA SER A 65 3.60 -7.27 -0.68
C SER A 65 2.63 -7.79 -1.74
N SER A 66 2.75 -7.32 -2.98
CA SER A 66 1.96 -7.85 -4.10
C SER A 66 2.11 -9.38 -4.24
N LEU A 67 3.24 -9.94 -3.81
CA LEU A 67 3.48 -11.39 -3.76
C LEU A 67 2.65 -12.08 -2.67
N ASP A 68 2.49 -11.47 -1.51
CA ASP A 68 1.69 -12.00 -0.41
C ASP A 68 0.19 -11.88 -0.71
N GLN A 69 -0.22 -10.82 -1.40
CA GLN A 69 -1.56 -10.68 -1.97
C GLN A 69 -1.82 -11.78 -3.01
N ALA A 70 -0.87 -12.01 -3.94
CA ALA A 70 -0.97 -13.07 -4.92
C ALA A 70 -1.07 -14.46 -4.29
N LYS A 71 -0.33 -14.74 -3.19
CA LYS A 71 -0.45 -16.02 -2.46
C LYS A 71 -1.84 -16.22 -1.83
N ALA A 72 -2.45 -15.17 -1.30
CA ALA A 72 -3.84 -15.23 -0.81
C ALA A 72 -4.84 -15.51 -1.95
N LEU A 73 -4.50 -15.10 -3.18
CA LEU A 73 -5.29 -15.29 -4.39
C LEU A 73 -5.03 -16.63 -5.11
N LYS A 74 -3.90 -17.31 -4.85
CA LYS A 74 -3.47 -18.56 -5.53
C LYS A 74 -4.39 -19.77 -5.35
N SER A 75 -5.49 -19.66 -4.61
CA SER A 75 -6.54 -20.68 -4.60
C SER A 75 -7.41 -20.67 -5.88
N ASP A 76 -7.22 -19.71 -6.79
CA ASP A 76 -7.97 -19.63 -8.06
C ASP A 76 -7.07 -19.13 -9.23
N PRO A 77 -6.66 -20.03 -10.15
CA PRO A 77 -5.69 -19.73 -11.21
C PRO A 77 -6.21 -18.80 -12.33
N SER A 78 -7.47 -18.34 -12.29
CA SER A 78 -8.06 -17.50 -13.34
C SER A 78 -7.71 -16.01 -13.27
N LEU A 79 -6.98 -15.55 -12.24
CA LEU A 79 -6.99 -14.15 -11.80
C LEU A 79 -5.69 -13.36 -11.95
N ILE A 80 -4.72 -13.82 -12.74
CA ILE A 80 -3.48 -13.04 -13.02
C ILE A 80 -3.79 -11.72 -13.80
N LYS A 81 -5.02 -11.53 -14.29
CA LYS A 81 -5.42 -10.42 -15.16
C LYS A 81 -5.81 -9.10 -14.50
N ASN A 82 -5.94 -9.01 -13.17
CA ASN A 82 -6.41 -7.76 -12.53
C ASN A 82 -5.50 -7.33 -11.37
N ARG A 83 -4.26 -6.95 -11.71
CA ARG A 83 -3.21 -6.54 -10.75
C ARG A 83 -3.29 -5.08 -10.28
N ASP A 84 -4.36 -4.34 -10.59
CA ASP A 84 -4.32 -2.86 -10.53
C ASP A 84 -5.30 -2.19 -9.55
N LEU A 85 -5.89 -2.90 -8.59
CA LEU A 85 -6.95 -2.26 -7.77
C LEU A 85 -6.46 -1.60 -6.46
N PHE A 86 -5.26 -1.88 -5.96
CA PHE A 86 -4.70 -1.21 -4.76
C PHE A 86 -3.21 -0.85 -4.87
N SER A 87 -2.71 -0.72 -6.09
CA SER A 87 -1.40 -0.14 -6.37
C SER A 87 -1.42 1.35 -6.02
N ILE A 88 -1.12 1.70 -4.76
CA ILE A 88 -0.64 3.05 -4.42
C ILE A 88 0.64 3.38 -5.21
N TRP A 89 1.24 2.42 -5.90
CA TRP A 89 2.16 2.70 -6.99
C TRP A 89 1.89 1.73 -8.13
N ASN A 90 1.60 2.25 -9.32
CA ASN A 90 1.78 1.55 -10.60
C ASN A 90 3.26 1.21 -10.75
N PHE A 91 3.66 0.17 -10.04
CA PHE A 91 5.02 -0.29 -9.93
C PHE A 91 5.04 -1.76 -10.38
N ASP A 92 5.76 -2.03 -11.45
CA ASP A 92 5.79 -3.29 -12.20
C ASP A 92 6.44 -4.46 -11.44
N GLY A 93 6.73 -4.29 -10.14
CA GLY A 93 7.26 -5.32 -9.25
C GLY A 93 8.74 -5.66 -9.49
N ASN A 94 9.44 -4.94 -10.36
CA ASN A 94 10.77 -5.32 -10.85
C ASN A 94 11.93 -4.38 -10.47
N VAL A 95 11.68 -3.20 -9.88
CA VAL A 95 12.77 -2.27 -9.50
C VAL A 95 13.24 -2.61 -8.09
N ALA A 96 14.51 -2.97 -7.99
CA ALA A 96 15.18 -3.13 -6.72
C ALA A 96 15.54 -1.76 -6.14
N PHE A 97 15.63 -1.67 -4.80
CA PHE A 97 16.20 -0.49 -4.14
C PHE A 97 17.58 -0.13 -4.71
N GLU A 98 18.38 -1.15 -5.06
CA GLU A 98 19.68 -0.98 -5.68
C GLU A 98 19.62 -0.26 -7.04
N ASP A 99 18.61 -0.54 -7.86
CA ASP A 99 18.42 0.15 -9.14
C ASP A 99 18.09 1.63 -8.93
N ILE A 100 17.31 1.93 -7.89
CA ILE A 100 17.00 3.31 -7.49
C ILE A 100 18.27 4.02 -7.01
N THR A 101 19.03 3.40 -6.12
CA THR A 101 20.28 3.97 -5.59
C THR A 101 21.27 4.22 -6.72
N LYS A 102 21.42 3.29 -7.67
CA LYS A 102 22.27 3.49 -8.86
C LYS A 102 21.75 4.61 -9.76
N ALA A 103 20.45 4.63 -10.06
CA ALA A 103 19.84 5.62 -10.96
C ALA A 103 19.82 7.05 -10.38
N THR A 104 20.03 7.19 -9.07
CA THR A 104 20.07 8.48 -8.36
C THR A 104 21.42 8.79 -7.73
N GLU A 105 22.44 7.95 -7.95
CA GLU A 105 23.75 8.04 -7.28
C GLU A 105 23.62 8.24 -5.76
N ASP A 106 22.89 7.33 -5.11
CA ASP A 106 22.55 7.40 -3.69
C ASP A 106 21.78 8.68 -3.28
N PHE A 107 20.78 9.02 -4.09
CA PHE A 107 19.96 10.23 -3.89
C PHE A 107 20.79 11.53 -3.90
N ASP A 108 21.73 11.65 -4.83
CA ASP A 108 22.50 12.87 -5.08
C ASP A 108 21.58 14.04 -5.45
N ILE A 109 21.92 15.22 -4.93
CA ILE A 109 21.12 16.44 -5.10
C ILE A 109 20.94 16.85 -6.57
N LYS A 110 21.83 16.43 -7.49
CA LYS A 110 21.71 16.70 -8.92
C LYS A 110 20.46 16.07 -9.56
N TYR A 111 19.92 15.02 -8.95
CA TYR A 111 18.67 14.38 -9.37
C TYR A 111 17.45 14.93 -8.63
N CYS A 112 17.64 15.78 -7.62
CA CYS A 112 16.54 16.37 -6.87
C CYS A 112 15.79 17.38 -7.75
N ILE A 113 14.48 17.20 -7.85
CA ILE A 113 13.57 18.07 -8.59
C ILE A 113 12.66 18.89 -7.67
N GLY A 114 12.75 18.68 -6.35
CA GLY A 114 12.04 19.49 -5.37
C GLY A 114 12.19 18.96 -3.95
N THR A 115 12.22 19.86 -2.97
CA THR A 115 12.24 19.52 -1.55
C THR A 115 11.08 20.21 -0.85
N GLY A 116 10.36 19.47 -0.01
CA GLY A 116 9.32 19.99 0.88
C GLY A 116 9.56 19.53 2.32
N GLY A 117 8.72 19.97 3.25
CA GLY A 117 8.92 19.74 4.70
C GLY A 117 8.93 18.26 5.16
N TYR A 118 8.44 17.34 4.33
CA TYR A 118 8.37 15.91 4.65
C TYR A 118 9.27 15.04 3.75
N GLY A 119 10.07 15.64 2.87
CA GLY A 119 10.91 14.87 1.97
C GLY A 119 11.38 15.60 0.73
N SER A 120 12.29 14.94 0.01
CA SER A 120 12.84 15.39 -1.27
C SER A 120 12.40 14.45 -2.39
N VAL A 121 12.10 15.01 -3.55
CA VAL A 121 11.67 14.30 -4.75
C VAL A 121 12.82 14.26 -5.75
N TYR A 122 13.14 13.07 -6.24
CA TYR A 122 14.23 12.83 -7.17
C TYR A 122 13.70 12.28 -8.48
N ARG A 123 14.28 12.72 -9.60
CA ARG A 123 14.02 12.15 -10.92
C ARG A 123 15.03 11.05 -11.19
N ALA A 124 14.55 9.83 -11.46
CA ALA A 124 15.39 8.70 -11.83
C ALA A 124 15.00 8.14 -13.21
N VAL A 125 15.99 7.61 -13.93
CA VAL A 125 15.78 6.81 -15.14
C VAL A 125 16.16 5.38 -14.80
N LEU A 126 15.17 4.49 -14.79
CA LEU A 126 15.36 3.10 -14.40
C LEU A 126 16.06 2.30 -15.51
N PRO A 127 16.62 1.09 -15.22
CA PRO A 127 17.21 0.24 -16.24
C PRO A 127 16.28 -0.11 -17.41
N SER A 128 14.96 -0.09 -17.18
CA SER A 128 13.94 -0.26 -18.22
C SER A 128 13.78 0.95 -19.17
N GLY A 129 14.48 2.05 -18.92
CA GLY A 129 14.34 3.33 -19.61
C GLY A 129 13.17 4.19 -19.10
N LYS A 130 12.36 3.68 -18.16
CA LYS A 130 11.24 4.41 -17.58
C LYS A 130 11.74 5.53 -16.67
N VAL A 131 11.20 6.74 -16.85
CA VAL A 131 11.44 7.88 -15.98
C VAL A 131 10.44 7.86 -14.82
N VAL A 132 10.94 8.00 -13.60
CA VAL A 132 10.12 8.00 -12.37
C VAL A 132 10.51 9.15 -11.44
N ALA A 133 9.53 9.61 -10.65
CA ALA A 133 9.74 10.53 -9.53
C ALA A 133 9.71 9.74 -8.21
N LEU A 134 10.78 9.84 -7.43
CA LEU A 134 10.97 9.12 -6.17
C LEU A 134 10.92 10.09 -5.01
N LYS A 135 10.03 9.87 -4.03
CA LYS A 135 9.97 10.69 -2.83
C LYS A 135 10.78 10.05 -1.70
N LYS A 136 11.94 10.63 -1.38
CA LYS A 136 12.73 10.30 -0.20
C LYS A 136 12.17 11.08 0.98
N LEU A 137 11.60 10.37 1.95
CA LEU A 137 11.11 10.99 3.18
C LEU A 137 12.30 11.40 4.04
N HIS A 138 12.27 12.62 4.59
CA HIS A 138 13.24 13.02 5.61
C HIS A 138 13.03 12.11 6.82
N ARG A 139 14.12 11.58 7.41
CA ARG A 139 13.99 10.94 8.72
C ARG A 139 13.54 12.03 9.68
N LEU A 140 12.47 11.77 10.42
CA LEU A 140 12.15 12.55 11.60
C LEU A 140 13.38 12.41 12.50
N GLU A 141 14.18 13.46 12.62
CA GLU A 141 15.07 13.58 13.77
C GLU A 141 14.14 13.63 14.98
N ALA A 142 14.13 12.55 15.75
CA ALA A 142 13.53 12.56 17.07
C ALA A 142 14.45 13.44 17.92
N GLU A 143 14.04 14.69 18.15
CA GLU A 143 14.48 15.46 19.31
C GLU A 143 13.97 14.81 20.60
#